data_AF-A0A7J4M921-F1
#
_entry.id   AF-A0A7J4M921-F1
#
_cell.length_a   1.000
_cell.length_b   1.000
_cell.length_c   1.000
_cell.angle_alpha   90.00
_cell.angle_beta   90.00
_cell.angle_gamma   90.00
#
_symmetry.space_group_name_H-M   'P 1'
#
loop_
_entity.id
_entity.type
_entity.pdbx_description
1 polymer ?
#
loop_
_entity_poly.entity_id
_entity_poly.type
_entity_poly.pdbx_seq_one_letter_code
_entity_poly.pdbx_strand_id
1 'polypeptide(L)'
;MVRTVVLGRFQPFHRGHVGLVEAALKHAGQDDVMVAIGSSTAETSMRNPWSADERQAMIQAWAASACRPEDQARLAFCHVPDINDPPAWVQHATTFHGKGTLLTSDENTAVLYEASGWDVVRAPLEDRRDREGWRVRETARMLSTVGDDDAVRTVLAPSVPESVIGWMLEHDALYRLSLLQQGAVVG
;
A
#
# COMPACT_ATOMS: atom_id res chain seq x y z
N MET A 1 15.95 10.55 -16.59
CA MET A 1 15.49 9.39 -15.83
C MET A 1 14.05 9.68 -15.44
N VAL A 2 13.09 8.92 -15.96
CA VAL A 2 11.66 9.15 -15.71
C VAL A 2 11.25 8.15 -14.64
N ARG A 3 10.94 8.66 -13.44
CA ARG A 3 10.58 7.81 -12.30
C ARG A 3 9.10 7.44 -12.40
N THR A 4 8.79 6.15 -12.22
CA THR A 4 7.38 5.72 -12.07
C THR A 4 7.01 5.81 -10.60
N VAL A 5 5.92 6.51 -10.28
CA VAL A 5 5.44 6.69 -8.90
C VAL A 5 4.22 5.80 -8.69
N VAL A 6 4.25 5.00 -7.64
CA VAL A 6 3.08 4.29 -7.11
C VAL A 6 2.73 4.92 -5.78
N LEU A 7 1.49 5.40 -5.63
CA LEU A 7 1.03 6.06 -4.41
C LEU A 7 -0.12 5.28 -3.80
N GLY A 8 0.00 4.99 -2.51
CA GLY A 8 -1.03 4.27 -1.79
C GLY A 8 -0.87 4.37 -0.29
N ARG A 9 -1.95 4.04 0.43
CA ARG A 9 -1.90 3.92 1.90
C ARG A 9 -1.31 2.59 2.34
N PHE A 10 -1.42 1.52 1.56
CA PHE A 10 -0.87 0.20 1.89
C PHE A 10 -1.26 -0.32 3.29
N GLN A 11 -2.56 -0.25 3.64
CA GLN A 11 -3.09 -0.65 4.96
C GLN A 11 -3.95 -1.93 4.87
N PRO A 12 -3.35 -3.14 4.79
CA PRO A 12 -1.92 -3.44 4.70
C PRO A 12 -1.45 -3.50 3.22
N PHE A 13 -0.19 -3.85 2.99
CA PHE A 13 0.25 -4.30 1.67
C PHE A 13 -0.42 -5.65 1.34
N HIS A 14 -1.04 -5.75 0.18
CA HIS A 14 -1.92 -6.88 -0.19
C HIS A 14 -1.79 -7.18 -1.69
N ARG A 15 -2.36 -8.27 -2.18
CA ARG A 15 -2.19 -8.73 -3.57
C ARG A 15 -2.63 -7.72 -4.63
N GLY A 16 -3.63 -6.88 -4.33
CA GLY A 16 -3.98 -5.75 -5.21
C GLY A 16 -2.82 -4.74 -5.38
N HIS A 17 -2.03 -4.48 -4.33
CA HIS A 17 -0.85 -3.62 -4.41
C HIS A 17 0.33 -4.32 -5.09
N VAL A 18 0.46 -5.65 -4.97
CA VAL A 18 1.48 -6.43 -5.69
C VAL A 18 1.39 -6.19 -7.19
N GLY A 19 0.22 -6.40 -7.78
CA GLY A 19 0.03 -6.18 -9.22
C GLY A 19 0.31 -4.73 -9.64
N LEU A 20 0.01 -3.76 -8.78
CA LEU A 20 0.30 -2.35 -9.03
C LEU A 20 1.81 -2.07 -9.06
N VAL A 21 2.57 -2.60 -8.10
CA VAL A 21 4.04 -2.41 -8.03
C VAL A 21 4.73 -3.17 -9.16
N GLU A 22 4.28 -4.38 -9.51
CA GLU A 22 4.79 -5.15 -10.64
C GLU A 22 4.54 -4.43 -11.98
N ALA A 23 3.34 -3.85 -12.16
CA ALA A 23 3.03 -3.03 -13.33
C ALA A 23 3.94 -1.79 -13.42
N ALA A 24 4.24 -1.16 -12.29
CA ALA A 24 5.18 -0.04 -12.23
C ALA A 24 6.62 -0.45 -12.55
N LEU A 25 7.10 -1.57 -12.02
CA LEU A 25 8.43 -2.09 -12.33
C LEU A 25 8.59 -2.41 -13.82
N LYS A 26 7.53 -2.95 -14.45
CA LYS A 26 7.47 -3.20 -15.89
C LYS A 26 7.44 -1.90 -16.69
N HIS A 27 6.63 -0.92 -16.28
CA HIS A 27 6.51 0.36 -16.96
C HIS A 27 7.82 1.17 -16.90
N ALA A 28 8.49 1.19 -15.74
CA ALA A 28 9.75 1.89 -15.55
C ALA A 28 10.92 1.29 -16.35
N GLY A 29 10.82 0.02 -16.77
CA GLY A 29 11.91 -0.66 -17.47
C GLY A 29 13.15 -0.75 -16.60
N GLN A 30 14.18 0.05 -16.92
CA GLN A 30 15.43 0.14 -16.16
C GLN A 30 15.46 1.27 -15.12
N ASP A 31 14.48 2.18 -15.16
CA ASP A 31 14.40 3.31 -14.21
C ASP A 31 13.82 2.85 -12.85
N ASP A 32 13.98 3.71 -11.84
CA ASP A 32 13.46 3.50 -10.48
C ASP A 32 11.93 3.56 -10.42
N VAL A 33 11.37 2.78 -9.50
CA VAL A 33 9.98 2.90 -9.05
C VAL A 33 9.96 3.51 -7.65
N MET A 34 9.27 4.63 -7.49
CA MET A 34 9.04 5.25 -6.19
C MET A 34 7.71 4.79 -5.60
N VAL A 35 7.78 4.07 -4.50
CA VAL A 35 6.62 3.67 -3.70
C VAL A 35 6.39 4.73 -2.64
N ALA A 36 5.42 5.61 -2.91
CA ALA A 36 5.02 6.69 -2.03
C ALA A 36 3.95 6.19 -1.05
N ILE A 37 4.32 6.10 0.23
CA ILE A 37 3.45 5.65 1.31
C ILE A 37 2.70 6.86 1.87
N GLY A 38 1.45 7.04 1.41
CA GLY A 38 0.56 8.12 1.81
C GLY A 38 -0.02 7.93 3.21
N SER A 39 -0.62 8.99 3.77
CA SER A 39 -1.08 9.00 5.17
C SER A 39 0.01 8.54 6.13
N SER A 40 1.24 9.00 5.95
CA SER A 40 2.39 8.50 6.71
C SER A 40 2.35 8.87 8.20
N THR A 41 1.72 10.01 8.52
CA THR A 41 1.58 10.57 9.87
C THR A 41 0.16 10.40 10.44
N ALA A 42 -0.69 9.59 9.80
CA ALA A 42 -2.07 9.41 10.26
C ALA A 42 -2.12 8.73 11.63
N GLU A 43 -3.02 9.19 12.49
CA GLU A 43 -3.26 8.60 13.81
C GLU A 43 -3.75 7.15 13.69
N THR A 44 -3.30 6.32 14.65
CA THR A 44 -3.65 4.90 14.71
C THR A 44 -5.16 4.72 14.80
N SER A 45 -5.73 3.97 13.87
CA SER A 45 -7.18 3.75 13.75
C SER A 45 -7.48 2.49 12.96
N MET A 46 -8.73 1.99 12.97
CA MET A 46 -9.12 0.88 12.08
C MET A 46 -8.91 1.18 10.60
N ARG A 47 -8.87 2.46 10.22
CA ARG A 47 -8.50 2.89 8.88
C ARG A 47 -6.98 2.80 8.69
N ASN A 48 -6.18 3.27 9.66
CA ASN A 48 -4.70 3.31 9.65
C ASN A 48 -4.10 2.49 10.82
N PRO A 49 -4.17 1.15 10.81
CA PRO A 49 -3.69 0.36 11.95
C PRO A 49 -2.16 0.19 12.00
N TRP A 50 -1.48 0.34 10.86
CA TRP A 50 -0.02 0.20 10.75
C TRP A 50 0.67 1.52 10.41
N SER A 51 1.85 1.76 11.00
CA SER A 51 2.66 2.95 10.75
C SER A 51 3.22 2.98 9.31
N ALA A 52 3.81 4.10 8.88
CA ALA A 52 4.48 4.15 7.58
C ALA A 52 5.65 3.15 7.47
N ASP A 53 6.44 3.03 8.53
CA ASP A 53 7.57 2.10 8.60
C ASP A 53 7.13 0.64 8.52
N GLU A 54 6.06 0.27 9.24
CA GLU A 54 5.51 -1.08 9.21
C GLU A 54 5.01 -1.45 7.81
N ARG A 55 4.33 -0.52 7.14
CA ARG A 55 3.87 -0.71 5.77
C ARG A 55 5.03 -0.83 4.78
N GLN A 56 6.08 -0.04 4.96
CA GLN A 56 7.31 -0.17 4.18
C GLN A 56 7.95 -1.54 4.39
N ALA A 57 8.04 -2.00 5.64
CA ALA A 57 8.59 -3.30 5.98
C ALA A 57 7.80 -4.45 5.34
N MET A 58 6.46 -4.37 5.31
CA MET A 58 5.62 -5.33 4.58
C MET A 58 5.94 -5.37 3.07
N ILE A 59 6.10 -4.21 2.43
CA ILE A 59 6.45 -4.13 1.01
C ILE A 59 7.85 -4.72 0.77
N GLN A 60 8.81 -4.42 1.66
CA GLN A 60 10.17 -4.94 1.59
C GLN A 60 10.22 -6.47 1.80
N ALA A 61 9.44 -7.01 2.74
CA ALA A 61 9.30 -8.45 2.95
C ALA A 61 8.75 -9.16 1.72
N TRP A 62 7.72 -8.59 1.08
CA TRP A 62 7.23 -9.08 -0.19
C TRP A 62 8.31 -9.03 -1.28
N ALA A 63 8.93 -7.87 -1.49
CA ALA A 63 9.91 -7.67 -2.55
C ALA A 63 11.10 -8.63 -2.40
N ALA A 64 11.61 -8.84 -1.18
CA ALA A 64 12.69 -9.79 -0.90
C ALA A 64 12.31 -11.24 -1.21
N SER A 65 11.03 -11.60 -1.10
CA SER A 65 10.54 -12.96 -1.37
C SER A 65 10.15 -13.22 -2.83
N ALA A 66 9.74 -12.18 -3.56
CA ALA A 66 9.03 -12.33 -4.84
C ALA A 66 9.70 -11.60 -6.01
N CYS A 67 10.51 -10.57 -5.77
CA CYS A 67 11.18 -9.82 -6.82
C CYS A 67 12.59 -10.35 -7.08
N ARG A 68 13.07 -10.14 -8.32
CA ARG A 68 14.48 -10.37 -8.65
C ARG A 68 15.34 -9.29 -7.98
N PRO A 69 16.63 -9.57 -7.66
CA PRO A 69 17.50 -8.58 -7.01
C PRO A 69 17.58 -7.24 -7.75
N GLU A 70 17.58 -7.26 -9.09
CA GLU A 70 17.57 -6.04 -9.91
C GLU A 70 16.27 -5.25 -9.83
N ASP A 71 15.13 -5.91 -9.63
CA ASP A 71 13.83 -5.25 -9.48
C ASP A 71 13.71 -4.68 -8.06
N GLN A 72 14.18 -5.43 -7.06
CA GLN A 72 14.25 -4.99 -5.67
C GLN A 72 15.13 -3.74 -5.51
N ALA A 73 16.29 -3.70 -6.17
CA ALA A 73 17.23 -2.58 -6.09
C ALA A 73 16.66 -1.27 -6.68
N ARG A 74 15.65 -1.36 -7.56
CA ARG A 74 14.97 -0.21 -8.18
C ARG A 74 13.78 0.31 -7.39
N LEU A 75 13.37 -0.37 -6.32
CA LEU A 75 12.31 0.10 -5.44
C LEU A 75 12.87 1.16 -4.47
N ALA A 76 12.48 2.41 -4.69
CA ALA A 76 12.69 3.51 -3.76
C ALA A 76 11.41 3.78 -2.95
N PHE A 77 11.55 4.36 -1.76
CA PHE A 77 10.45 4.62 -0.85
C PHE A 77 10.47 6.06 -0.35
N CYS A 78 9.28 6.64 -0.19
CA CYS A 78 9.10 7.89 0.54
C CYS A 78 7.79 7.87 1.33
N HIS A 79 7.73 8.67 2.39
CA HIS A 79 6.56 8.78 3.25
C HIS A 79 5.90 10.13 3.03
N VAL A 80 4.62 10.13 2.65
CA VAL A 80 3.87 11.36 2.34
C VAL A 80 2.88 11.65 3.48
N PRO A 81 3.10 12.69 4.30
CA PRO A 81 2.17 13.07 5.34
C PRO A 81 0.91 13.66 4.72
N ASP A 82 -0.24 13.48 5.37
CA ASP A 82 -1.49 14.11 4.94
C ASP A 82 -1.46 15.62 5.22
N ILE A 83 -2.12 16.39 4.38
CA ILE A 83 -2.39 17.82 4.60
C ILE A 83 -3.88 18.09 4.48
N ASN A 84 -4.37 19.06 5.25
CA ASN A 84 -5.79 19.47 5.23
C ASN A 84 -6.06 20.50 4.10
N ASP A 85 -5.50 20.28 2.92
CA ASP A 85 -5.68 21.14 1.74
C ASP A 85 -5.68 20.27 0.46
N PRO A 86 -6.86 19.76 0.05
CA PRO A 86 -6.97 18.91 -1.13
C PRO A 86 -6.46 19.55 -2.44
N PRO A 87 -6.73 20.84 -2.74
CA PRO A 87 -6.13 21.52 -3.89
C PRO A 87 -4.60 21.49 -3.94
N ALA A 88 -3.93 21.62 -2.78
CA ALA A 88 -2.48 21.63 -2.70
C ALA A 88 -1.85 20.22 -2.60
N TRP A 89 -2.66 19.16 -2.49
CA TRP A 89 -2.18 17.83 -2.12
C TRP A 89 -1.19 17.22 -3.11
N VAL A 90 -1.42 17.34 -4.43
CA VAL A 90 -0.49 16.80 -5.43
C VAL A 90 0.85 17.55 -5.40
N GLN A 91 0.81 18.87 -5.26
CA GLN A 91 2.03 19.68 -5.13
C GLN A 91 2.81 19.29 -3.89
N HIS A 92 2.13 19.12 -2.76
CA HIS A 92 2.70 18.64 -1.51
C HIS A 92 3.32 17.25 -1.68
N ALA A 93 2.57 16.27 -2.18
CA ALA A 93 3.06 14.90 -2.41
C ALA A 93 4.29 14.88 -3.34
N THR A 94 4.29 15.73 -4.37
CA THR A 94 5.40 15.90 -5.32
C THR A 94 6.70 16.33 -4.63
N THR A 95 6.63 17.06 -3.51
CA THR A 95 7.85 17.41 -2.75
C THR A 95 8.55 16.20 -2.12
N PHE A 96 7.84 15.08 -1.94
CA PHE A 96 8.37 13.83 -1.38
C PHE A 96 8.76 12.84 -2.46
N HIS A 97 7.83 12.48 -3.36
CA HIS A 97 8.08 11.45 -4.38
C HIS A 97 8.83 11.99 -5.61
N GLY A 98 9.01 13.31 -5.71
CA GLY A 98 9.63 13.98 -6.86
C GLY A 98 8.71 14.02 -8.07
N LYS A 99 9.27 14.31 -9.26
CA LYS A 99 8.54 14.31 -10.55
C LYS A 99 8.64 12.95 -11.24
N GLY A 100 7.66 12.63 -12.08
CA GLY A 100 7.64 11.39 -12.84
C GLY A 100 6.30 11.13 -13.53
N THR A 101 5.99 9.85 -13.73
CA THR A 101 4.70 9.36 -14.21
C THR A 101 3.99 8.66 -13.06
N LEU A 102 2.74 9.00 -12.77
CA LEU A 102 1.96 8.28 -11.77
C LEU A 102 1.41 7.00 -12.41
N LEU A 103 1.60 5.86 -11.77
CA LEU A 103 0.89 4.63 -12.10
C LEU A 103 -0.07 4.29 -10.96
N THR A 104 -1.37 4.28 -11.26
CA THR A 104 -2.43 4.07 -10.25
C THR A 104 -3.59 3.26 -10.82
N SER A 105 -4.27 2.54 -9.95
CA SER A 105 -5.55 1.88 -10.24
C SER A 105 -6.76 2.58 -9.58
N ASP A 106 -6.51 3.68 -8.87
CA ASP A 106 -7.53 4.50 -8.23
C ASP A 106 -7.88 5.69 -9.14
N GLU A 107 -9.14 5.75 -9.59
CA GLU A 107 -9.57 6.74 -10.57
C GLU A 107 -9.59 8.15 -9.98
N ASN A 108 -9.93 8.30 -8.70
CA ASN A 108 -9.92 9.61 -8.04
C ASN A 108 -8.50 10.18 -7.98
N THR A 109 -7.52 9.34 -7.63
CA THR A 109 -6.10 9.70 -7.65
C THR A 109 -5.64 10.02 -9.07
N ALA A 110 -6.06 9.25 -10.08
CA ALA A 110 -5.71 9.49 -11.47
C ALA A 110 -6.19 10.89 -11.93
N VAL A 111 -7.48 11.18 -11.76
CA VAL A 111 -8.08 12.47 -12.11
C VAL A 111 -7.40 13.63 -11.38
N LEU A 112 -7.09 13.45 -10.08
CA LEU A 112 -6.43 14.48 -9.27
C LEU A 112 -5.02 14.81 -9.77
N TYR A 113 -4.24 13.80 -10.14
CA TYR A 113 -2.89 14.00 -10.70
C TYR A 113 -2.92 14.57 -12.12
N GLU A 114 -3.83 14.10 -12.98
CA GLU A 114 -4.04 14.65 -14.33
C GLU A 114 -4.41 16.13 -14.29
N ALA A 115 -5.30 16.51 -13.37
CA ALA A 115 -5.66 17.92 -13.15
C ALA A 115 -4.48 18.79 -12.71
N SER A 116 -3.44 18.16 -12.14
CA SER A 116 -2.18 18.81 -11.75
C SER A 116 -1.08 18.73 -12.82
N GLY A 117 -1.42 18.27 -14.04
CA GLY A 117 -0.53 18.21 -15.20
C GLY A 117 0.46 17.05 -15.19
N TRP A 118 0.21 15.99 -14.41
CA TRP A 118 1.03 14.78 -14.41
C TRP A 118 0.64 13.84 -15.55
N ASP A 119 1.64 13.14 -16.10
CA ASP A 119 1.38 11.94 -16.89
C ASP A 119 0.89 10.81 -15.97
N VAL A 120 -0.25 10.22 -16.32
CA VAL A 120 -0.88 9.16 -15.52
C VAL A 120 -1.10 7.91 -16.36
N VAL A 121 -0.62 6.78 -15.85
CA VAL A 121 -0.86 5.44 -16.39
C VAL A 121 -1.86 4.73 -15.49
N ARG A 122 -3.03 4.42 -16.05
CA ARG A 122 -4.05 3.63 -15.35
C ARG A 122 -3.68 2.16 -15.41
N ALA A 123 -3.43 1.57 -14.25
CA ALA A 123 -3.18 0.13 -14.13
C ALA A 123 -4.48 -0.66 -14.24
N PRO A 124 -4.50 -1.80 -14.95
CA PRO A 124 -5.67 -2.66 -14.98
C PRO A 124 -5.98 -3.18 -13.57
N LEU A 125 -7.27 -3.16 -13.23
CA LEU A 125 -7.77 -3.63 -11.95
C LEU A 125 -8.00 -5.13 -12.01
N GLU A 126 -7.02 -5.91 -11.56
CA GLU A 126 -7.23 -7.35 -11.38
C GLU A 126 -8.00 -7.61 -10.07
N ASP A 127 -9.19 -8.20 -10.19
CA ASP A 127 -10.02 -8.73 -9.10
C ASP A 127 -10.23 -7.79 -7.89
N ARG A 128 -10.91 -6.65 -8.14
CA ARG A 128 -11.30 -5.69 -7.10
C ARG A 128 -12.10 -6.29 -5.94
N ARG A 129 -12.89 -7.35 -6.15
CA ARG A 129 -13.89 -7.76 -5.16
C ARG A 129 -13.27 -8.18 -3.82
N ASP A 130 -12.12 -8.84 -3.80
CA ASP A 130 -11.57 -9.42 -2.55
C ASP A 130 -10.22 -8.85 -2.12
N ARG A 131 -9.73 -7.82 -2.82
CA ARG A 131 -8.39 -7.24 -2.64
C ARG A 131 -8.44 -5.75 -2.31
N GLU A 132 -9.45 -5.33 -1.55
CA GLU A 132 -9.57 -3.98 -1.02
C GLU A 132 -9.06 -3.94 0.42
N GLY A 133 -8.25 -2.94 0.75
CA GLY A 133 -7.65 -2.84 2.09
C GLY A 133 -8.67 -2.89 3.24
N TRP A 134 -9.90 -2.36 3.07
CA TRP A 134 -10.92 -2.45 4.12
C TRP A 134 -11.39 -3.89 4.37
N ARG A 135 -11.57 -4.70 3.32
CA ARG A 135 -11.92 -6.13 3.45
C ARG A 135 -10.79 -6.89 4.11
N VAL A 136 -9.56 -6.65 3.67
CA VAL A 136 -8.37 -7.27 4.26
C VAL A 136 -8.26 -6.96 5.75
N ARG A 137 -8.50 -5.70 6.16
CA ARG A 137 -8.47 -5.31 7.57
C ARG A 137 -9.59 -5.96 8.39
N GLU A 138 -10.81 -6.09 7.86
CA GLU A 138 -11.88 -6.80 8.58
C GLU A 138 -11.58 -8.29 8.75
N THR A 139 -11.09 -8.97 7.70
CA THR A 139 -10.67 -10.38 7.80
C THR A 139 -9.52 -10.53 8.80
N ALA A 140 -8.50 -9.68 8.71
CA ALA A 140 -7.38 -9.67 9.64
C ALA A 140 -7.83 -9.42 11.10
N ARG A 141 -8.82 -8.55 11.30
CA ARG A 141 -9.42 -8.29 12.62
C ARG A 141 -10.14 -9.51 13.17
N MET A 142 -10.92 -10.23 12.36
CA MET A 142 -11.58 -11.47 12.80
C MET A 142 -10.57 -12.52 13.26
N LEU A 143 -9.36 -12.50 12.70
CA LEU A 143 -8.27 -13.42 13.01
C LEU A 143 -7.36 -12.94 14.16
N SER A 144 -7.49 -11.67 14.58
CA SER A 144 -6.55 -11.00 15.49
C SER A 144 -6.41 -11.63 16.89
N THR A 145 -7.32 -12.53 17.27
CA THR A 145 -7.33 -13.23 18.56
C THR A 145 -7.40 -14.75 18.43
N VAL A 146 -7.29 -15.29 17.22
CA VAL A 146 -7.49 -16.73 16.96
C VAL A 146 -6.34 -17.58 17.52
N GLY A 147 -5.14 -17.01 17.68
CA GLY A 147 -3.99 -17.69 18.30
C GLY A 147 -3.47 -18.92 17.53
N ASP A 148 -3.92 -19.11 16.30
CA ASP A 148 -3.56 -20.20 15.38
C ASP A 148 -3.01 -19.60 14.09
N ASP A 149 -1.70 -19.66 13.93
CA ASP A 149 -0.97 -19.11 12.80
C ASP A 149 -1.34 -19.78 11.47
N ASP A 150 -1.65 -21.08 11.48
CA ASP A 150 -2.01 -21.83 10.27
C ASP A 150 -3.39 -21.39 9.77
N ALA A 151 -4.32 -21.15 10.70
CA ALA A 151 -5.63 -20.57 10.38
C ALA A 151 -5.48 -19.16 9.80
N VAL A 152 -4.62 -18.31 10.40
CA VAL A 152 -4.34 -16.95 9.91
C VAL A 152 -3.80 -16.99 8.47
N ARG A 153 -2.79 -17.82 8.21
CA ARG A 153 -2.19 -17.99 6.89
C ARG A 153 -3.21 -18.45 5.87
N THR A 154 -3.97 -19.49 6.20
CA THR A 154 -5.00 -20.06 5.31
C THR A 154 -6.03 -19.02 4.89
N VAL A 155 -6.54 -18.22 5.84
CA VAL A 155 -7.60 -17.26 5.57
C VAL A 155 -7.11 -15.99 4.87
N LEU A 156 -5.89 -15.52 5.16
CA LEU A 156 -5.34 -14.31 4.54
C LEU A 156 -4.65 -14.55 3.19
N ALA A 157 -4.15 -15.76 2.92
CA ALA A 157 -3.40 -16.08 1.70
C ALA A 157 -4.07 -15.67 0.37
N PRO A 158 -5.40 -15.74 0.21
CA PRO A 158 -6.07 -15.27 -1.01
C PRO A 158 -5.93 -13.76 -1.27
N SER A 159 -5.71 -12.95 -0.23
CA SER A 159 -5.71 -11.48 -0.32
C SER A 159 -4.34 -10.86 0.01
N VAL A 160 -3.50 -11.51 0.81
CA VAL A 160 -2.22 -10.99 1.32
C VAL A 160 -1.07 -11.93 0.91
N PRO A 161 0.09 -11.42 0.47
CA PRO A 161 1.26 -12.26 0.20
C PRO A 161 1.75 -13.00 1.44
N GLU A 162 2.24 -14.23 1.27
CA GLU A 162 2.70 -15.08 2.39
C GLU A 162 3.80 -14.41 3.22
N SER A 163 4.75 -13.74 2.57
CA SER A 163 5.82 -12.98 3.24
C SER A 163 5.30 -11.81 4.08
N VAL A 164 4.17 -11.21 3.69
CA VAL A 164 3.53 -10.14 4.46
C VAL A 164 2.77 -10.73 5.65
N ILE A 165 2.10 -11.87 5.46
CA ILE A 165 1.44 -12.59 6.56
C ILE A 165 2.49 -13.02 7.60
N GLY A 166 3.60 -13.59 7.15
CA GLY A 166 4.74 -13.93 8.02
C GLY A 166 5.23 -12.73 8.82
N TRP A 167 5.48 -11.60 8.14
CA TRP A 167 5.85 -10.36 8.81
C TRP A 167 4.81 -9.94 9.87
N MET A 168 3.51 -10.02 9.55
CA MET A 168 2.45 -9.63 10.48
C MET A 168 2.41 -10.50 11.73
N LEU A 169 2.59 -11.81 11.59
CA LEU A 169 2.62 -12.76 12.71
C LEU A 169 3.85 -12.53 13.60
N GLU A 170 5.02 -12.39 12.99
CA GLU A 170 6.29 -12.15 13.70
C GLU A 170 6.30 -10.86 14.53
N HIS A 171 5.54 -9.85 14.11
CA HIS A 171 5.50 -8.53 14.75
C HIS A 171 4.22 -8.28 15.56
N ASP A 172 3.42 -9.31 15.81
CA ASP A 172 2.10 -9.22 16.48
C ASP A 172 1.21 -8.11 15.88
N ALA A 173 1.34 -7.92 14.57
CA ALA A 173 0.75 -6.79 13.86
C ALA A 173 -0.76 -6.94 13.68
N LEU A 174 -1.30 -8.14 13.90
CA LEU A 174 -2.73 -8.43 13.87
C LEU A 174 -3.42 -8.14 15.20
N TYR A 175 -2.79 -8.44 16.33
CA TYR A 175 -3.42 -8.33 17.66
C TYR A 175 -3.95 -6.92 17.94
N ARG A 176 -3.23 -5.88 17.52
CA ARG A 176 -3.67 -4.48 17.67
C ARG A 176 -5.05 -4.20 17.04
N LEU A 177 -5.44 -4.93 15.99
CA LEU A 177 -6.75 -4.77 15.36
C LEU A 177 -7.90 -5.12 16.32
N SER A 178 -7.65 -5.99 17.31
CA SER A 178 -8.63 -6.31 18.37
C SER A 178 -8.84 -5.13 19.34
N LEU A 179 -7.84 -4.26 19.49
CA LEU A 179 -7.83 -3.14 20.43
C LEU A 179 -8.41 -1.86 19.83
N LEU A 180 -8.50 -1.78 18.51
CA LEU A 180 -9.02 -0.62 17.80
C LEU A 180 -10.56 -0.67 17.77
N GLN A 181 -11.20 0.21 18.54
CA GLN A 181 -12.66 0.37 18.49
C GLN A 181 -13.10 0.90 17.12
N GLN A 182 -14.24 0.44 16.62
CA GLN A 182 -14.91 1.09 15.50
C GLN A 182 -15.36 2.48 15.95
N GLY A 183 -14.66 3.53 15.55
CA GLY A 183 -15.31 4.82 15.39
C GLY A 183 -16.39 4.65 14.33
N ALA A 184 -17.66 4.86 14.69
CA ALA A 184 -18.78 4.73 13.78
C ALA A 184 -18.50 5.51 12.49
N VAL A 185 -18.37 4.80 11.37
CA VAL A 185 -18.38 5.43 10.05
C VAL A 185 -19.82 5.81 9.79
N VAL A 186 -20.17 7.06 10.06
CA VAL A 186 -21.41 7.65 9.57
C VAL A 186 -21.14 8.08 8.12
N GLY A 187 -21.78 7.39 7.18
CA GLY A 187 -22.18 7.88 5.84
C GLY A 187 -21.08 8.34 4.90
#